data_AF-A0A7W9UG27-F1
#
_entry.id   AF-A0A7W9UG27-F1
#
_cell.length_a   1.000
_cell.length_b   1.000
_cell.length_c   1.000
_cell.angle_alpha   90.00
_cell.angle_beta   90.00
_cell.angle_gamma   90.00
#
_symmetry.space_group_name_H-M   'P 1'
#
loop_
_entity.id
_entity.type
_entity.pdbx_description
1 polymer ?
#
loop_
_entity_poly.entity_id
_entity_poly.type
_entity_poly.pdbx_seq_one_letter_code
_entity_poly.pdbx_strand_id
1 'polypeptide(L)'
;MRSNEEGELPRTEGTEPELQFPNETGYYYRALTYPPRPVWVRLDAILLRDPGMPRHINGAGLDMTGDRPGTLTHWVPTLSGDWLGRVNFSIPYADGRPALHLTDQLVPAYALRPRKSTPRRRGESPEPGESRG
;
A
#
# COMPACT_ATOMS: atom_id res chain seq x y z
N MET A 1 -28.51 -18.38 -6.52
CA MET A 1 -27.33 -18.38 -7.41
C MET A 1 -26.16 -17.89 -6.59
N ARG A 2 -25.15 -18.78 -6.43
CA ARG A 2 -23.81 -18.70 -5.82
C ARG A 2 -23.44 -17.49 -4.93
N SER A 3 -23.09 -17.84 -3.69
CA SER A 3 -22.61 -17.03 -2.57
C SER A 3 -21.34 -16.21 -2.88
N ASN A 4 -21.29 -15.01 -2.29
CA ASN A 4 -20.11 -14.16 -2.11
C ASN A 4 -19.06 -14.89 -1.26
N GLU A 5 -17.93 -15.29 -1.85
CA GLU A 5 -16.74 -15.76 -1.14
C GLU A 5 -15.47 -15.40 -1.94
N GLU A 6 -15.32 -14.14 -2.34
CA GLU A 6 -13.97 -13.58 -2.48
C GLU A 6 -13.49 -13.24 -1.07
N GLY A 7 -12.78 -14.19 -0.45
CA GLY A 7 -12.26 -14.05 0.91
C GLY A 7 -11.59 -12.68 1.10
N GLU A 8 -12.16 -11.86 1.97
CA GLU A 8 -11.63 -10.55 2.31
C GLU A 8 -10.22 -10.78 2.85
N LEU A 9 -9.21 -10.50 2.02
CA LEU A 9 -7.83 -10.62 2.46
C LEU A 9 -7.69 -9.78 3.75
N PRO A 10 -7.12 -10.35 4.81
CA PRO A 10 -7.04 -9.67 6.09
C PRO A 10 -6.34 -8.32 5.87
N ARG A 11 -6.77 -7.30 6.61
CA ARG A 11 -6.05 -6.02 6.66
C ARG A 11 -4.61 -6.30 7.05
N THR A 12 -3.71 -5.36 6.77
CA THR A 12 -2.35 -5.49 7.30
C THR A 12 -2.27 -5.29 8.82
N GLU A 13 -3.39 -4.98 9.47
CA GLU A 13 -3.58 -5.10 10.92
C GLU A 13 -3.01 -6.43 11.44
N GLY A 14 -2.20 -6.38 12.50
CA GLY A 14 -1.54 -7.56 13.05
C GLY A 14 -0.36 -8.08 12.22
N THR A 15 -0.05 -7.48 11.06
CA THR A 15 1.24 -7.65 10.38
C THR A 15 2.24 -6.56 10.75
N GLU A 16 1.88 -5.74 11.74
CA GLU A 16 2.75 -4.75 12.32
C GLU A 16 3.72 -5.42 13.30
N PRO A 17 4.93 -4.90 13.48
CA PRO A 17 5.85 -5.39 14.49
C PRO A 17 5.24 -5.21 15.88
N GLU A 18 5.60 -6.09 16.81
CA GLU A 18 5.32 -5.83 18.22
C GLU A 18 6.11 -4.61 18.70
N LEU A 19 5.45 -3.72 19.45
CA LEU A 19 6.11 -2.61 20.14
C LEU A 19 7.00 -3.18 21.26
N GLN A 20 8.24 -3.51 20.92
CA GLN A 20 9.26 -3.75 21.93
C GLN A 20 9.66 -2.37 22.48
N PHE A 21 9.49 -2.15 23.79
CA PHE A 21 9.92 -0.94 24.50
C PHE A 21 11.32 -0.52 24.00
N PRO A 22 11.58 0.79 23.81
CA PRO A 22 12.83 1.23 23.21
C PRO A 22 14.00 0.67 24.02
N ASN A 23 14.94 0.02 23.32
CA ASN A 23 16.28 -0.13 23.86
C ASN A 23 16.90 1.27 24.04
N GLU A 24 18.03 1.35 24.71
CA GLU A 24 18.69 2.61 25.15
C GLU A 24 18.94 3.65 24.03
N THR A 25 18.74 3.28 22.76
CA THR A 25 18.90 4.16 21.59
C THR A 25 17.59 4.71 21.03
N GLY A 26 16.41 4.34 21.56
CA GLY A 26 15.12 4.91 21.13
C GLY A 26 14.64 4.47 19.74
N TYR A 27 15.38 3.59 19.06
CA TYR A 27 15.05 3.14 17.71
C TYR A 27 14.18 1.89 17.74
N TYR A 28 12.98 1.97 17.13
CA TYR A 28 12.20 0.81 16.71
C TYR A 28 12.90 0.11 15.51
N TYR A 29 14.10 -0.41 15.73
CA TYR A 29 14.98 -1.00 14.71
C TYR A 29 14.34 -2.18 13.95
N ARG A 30 13.21 -2.73 14.44
CA ARG A 30 12.46 -3.83 13.81
C ARG A 30 11.25 -3.41 12.99
N ALA A 31 11.06 -2.12 12.69
CA ALA A 31 9.93 -1.69 11.87
C ALA A 31 10.17 -1.73 10.35
N LEU A 32 11.40 -2.07 9.92
CA LEU A 32 11.76 -2.36 8.54
C LEU A 32 11.00 -3.58 8.00
N THR A 33 10.26 -3.40 6.90
CA THR A 33 9.69 -4.51 6.14
C THR A 33 10.67 -4.89 5.02
N TYR A 34 11.44 -5.96 5.22
CA TYR A 34 12.37 -6.49 4.22
C TYR A 34 12.06 -7.97 3.90
N PRO A 35 11.84 -8.33 2.62
CA PRO A 35 11.76 -7.43 1.46
C PRO A 35 10.51 -6.52 1.52
N PRO A 36 10.49 -5.38 0.81
CA PRO A 36 9.29 -4.55 0.70
C PRO A 36 8.08 -5.36 0.26
N ARG A 37 6.95 -5.16 0.93
CA ARG A 37 5.74 -5.98 0.73
C ARG A 37 4.76 -5.30 -0.23
N PRO A 38 4.24 -6.00 -1.26
CA PRO A 38 3.16 -5.47 -2.06
C PRO A 38 1.87 -5.39 -1.23
N VAL A 39 1.21 -4.24 -1.31
CA VAL A 39 -0.05 -3.96 -0.62
C VAL A 39 -1.08 -3.35 -1.57
N TRP A 40 -2.35 -3.44 -1.19
CA TRP A 40 -3.40 -2.56 -1.66
C TRP A 40 -3.55 -1.40 -0.68
N VAL A 41 -3.68 -0.19 -1.21
CA VAL A 41 -3.90 1.07 -0.50
C VAL A 41 -5.33 1.51 -0.76
N ARG A 42 -6.15 1.58 0.28
CA ARG A 42 -7.54 2.04 0.21
C ARG A 42 -7.63 3.55 0.32
N LEU A 43 -7.90 4.20 -0.80
CA LEU A 43 -7.94 5.66 -0.86
C LEU A 43 -9.16 6.25 -0.13
N ASP A 44 -10.27 5.51 -0.15
CA ASP A 44 -11.53 5.85 0.54
C ASP A 44 -11.39 5.83 2.07
N ALA A 45 -10.54 4.96 2.60
CA ALA A 45 -10.25 4.86 4.03
C ALA A 45 -9.25 5.92 4.52
N ILE A 46 -8.40 6.46 3.63
CA ILE A 46 -7.47 7.54 3.95
C ILE A 46 -8.20 8.88 4.00
N LEU A 47 -9.05 9.14 3.02
CA LEU A 47 -9.82 10.37 2.95
C LEU A 47 -11.18 10.18 3.60
N LEU A 48 -11.18 10.12 4.94
CA LEU A 48 -12.41 10.13 5.72
C LEU A 48 -13.19 11.41 5.42
N ARG A 49 -14.45 11.24 5.01
CA ARG A 49 -15.38 12.32 4.75
C ARG A 49 -16.43 12.35 5.84
N ASP A 50 -16.74 13.55 6.32
CA ASP A 50 -17.94 13.79 7.09
C ASP A 50 -19.15 13.69 6.13
N PRO A 51 -20.11 12.77 6.36
CA PRO A 51 -21.30 12.64 5.52
C PRO A 51 -22.15 13.91 5.43
N GLY A 52 -22.07 14.81 6.42
CA GLY A 52 -22.85 16.05 6.47
C GLY A 52 -22.23 17.23 5.72
N MET A 53 -20.99 17.12 5.23
CA MET A 53 -20.27 18.22 4.61
C MET A 53 -20.62 18.36 3.11
N PRO A 54 -20.96 19.57 2.61
CA PRO A 54 -21.19 19.80 1.18
C PRO A 54 -20.01 19.35 0.32
N ARG A 55 -20.32 18.67 -0.79
CA ARG A 55 -19.33 18.14 -1.73
C ARG A 55 -19.12 19.12 -2.87
N HIS A 56 -17.90 19.66 -2.97
CA HIS A 56 -17.43 20.32 -4.19
C HIS A 56 -16.73 19.30 -5.08
N ILE A 57 -17.31 19.01 -6.25
CA ILE A 57 -16.70 18.11 -7.23
C ILE A 57 -15.73 18.93 -8.08
N ASN A 58 -14.44 18.60 -7.97
CA ASN A 58 -13.41 19.08 -8.88
C ASN A 58 -13.11 17.99 -9.91
N GLY A 59 -13.53 18.19 -11.17
CA GLY A 59 -13.31 17.23 -12.26
C GLY A 59 -11.84 17.00 -12.62
N ALA A 60 -10.94 17.88 -12.19
CA ALA A 60 -9.49 17.75 -12.35
C ALA A 60 -8.77 17.23 -11.08
N GLY A 61 -9.53 16.88 -10.03
CA GLY A 61 -8.98 16.39 -8.76
C GLY A 61 -8.41 14.97 -8.86
N LEU A 62 -7.80 14.51 -7.77
CA LEU A 62 -7.40 13.11 -7.62
C LEU A 62 -8.64 12.23 -7.45
N ASP A 63 -8.63 11.08 -8.14
CA ASP A 63 -9.63 10.04 -7.92
C ASP A 63 -9.24 9.21 -6.68
N MET A 64 -9.83 9.60 -5.56
CA MET A 64 -9.62 8.99 -4.24
C MET A 64 -10.51 7.78 -3.99
N THR A 65 -11.07 7.17 -5.04
CA THR A 65 -11.90 5.97 -4.92
C THR A 65 -11.09 4.68 -5.08
N GLY A 66 -11.57 3.62 -4.40
CA GLY A 66 -11.06 2.27 -4.54
C GLY A 66 -9.65 2.03 -4.00
N ASP A 67 -9.06 0.93 -4.47
CA ASP A 67 -7.77 0.42 -4.03
C ASP A 67 -6.68 0.67 -5.07
N ARG A 68 -5.50 1.08 -4.61
CA ARG A 68 -4.31 1.24 -5.46
C ARG A 68 -3.19 0.29 -5.06
N PRO A 69 -2.47 -0.30 -6.02
CA PRO A 69 -1.31 -1.10 -5.70
C PRO A 69 -0.21 -0.20 -5.12
N GLY A 70 0.36 -0.63 -4.00
CA GLY A 70 1.47 0.04 -3.34
C GLY A 70 2.56 -0.93 -2.90
N THR A 71 3.64 -0.35 -2.37
CA THR A 71 4.79 -1.06 -1.82
C THR A 71 5.07 -0.55 -0.42
N LEU A 72 4.86 -1.40 0.58
CA LEU A 72 5.16 -1.13 1.99
C LEU A 72 6.63 -1.39 2.29
N THR A 73 7.28 -0.41 2.91
CA THR A 73 8.72 -0.46 3.21
C THR A 73 9.01 -0.50 4.72
N HIS A 74 8.22 0.21 5.51
CA HIS A 74 8.42 0.33 6.95
C HIS A 74 7.08 0.49 7.66
N TRP A 75 7.05 0.09 8.92
CA TRP A 75 6.03 0.49 9.87
C TRP A 75 6.54 1.63 10.75
N VAL A 76 5.66 2.52 11.18
CA VAL A 76 5.95 3.63 12.07
C VAL A 76 4.88 3.67 13.15
N PRO A 77 5.24 3.51 14.43
CA PRO A 77 4.24 3.54 15.49
C PRO A 77 3.85 4.99 15.82
N THR A 78 2.59 5.20 16.16
CA THR A 78 2.09 6.49 16.68
C THR A 78 2.14 6.49 18.21
N LEU A 79 2.07 7.68 18.80
CA LEU A 79 1.96 7.82 20.26
C LEU A 79 0.71 7.11 20.82
N SER A 80 -0.38 7.09 20.06
CA SER A 80 -1.65 6.49 20.46
C SER A 80 -1.67 4.96 20.35
N GLY A 81 -0.57 4.35 19.89
CA GLY A 81 -0.46 2.89 19.71
C GLY A 81 -0.90 2.37 18.35
N ASP A 82 -1.30 3.25 17.42
CA ASP A 82 -1.59 2.87 16.04
C ASP A 82 -0.30 2.67 15.25
N TRP A 83 -0.40 1.98 14.11
CA TRP A 83 0.69 1.82 13.17
C TRP A 83 0.40 2.47 11.82
N LEU A 84 1.41 3.14 11.28
CA LEU A 84 1.41 3.72 9.95
C LEU A 84 2.39 2.97 9.07
N GLY A 85 1.95 2.49 7.92
CA GLY A 85 2.81 1.93 6.89
C GLY A 85 3.40 3.04 6.02
N ARG A 86 4.72 3.05 5.85
CA ARG A 86 5.42 3.88 4.86
C ARG A 86 5.35 3.22 3.49
N VAL A 87 4.53 3.77 2.60
CA VAL A 87 4.12 3.16 1.33
C VAL A 87 4.41 4.07 0.13
N ASN A 88 4.87 3.45 -0.96
CA ASN A 88 4.93 4.07 -2.28
C ASN A 88 3.75 3.60 -3.13
N PHE A 89 3.01 4.52 -3.76
CA PHE A 89 1.85 4.19 -4.61
C PHE A 89 1.52 5.35 -5.57
N SER A 90 0.52 5.18 -6.43
CA SER A 90 0.09 6.21 -7.38
C SER A 90 -1.41 6.45 -7.29
N ILE A 91 -1.83 7.70 -7.52
CA ILE A 91 -3.24 8.10 -7.56
C ILE A 91 -3.52 8.75 -8.92
N PRO A 92 -4.50 8.27 -9.71
CA PRO A 92 -4.87 8.93 -10.95
C PRO A 92 -5.62 10.22 -10.69
N TYR A 93 -5.51 11.16 -11.62
CA TYR A 93 -6.43 12.29 -11.69
C TYR A 93 -7.69 11.89 -12.46
N ALA A 94 -8.82 12.48 -12.07
CA ALA A 94 -10.12 12.22 -12.70
C ALA A 94 -10.20 12.74 -14.15
N ASP A 95 -9.33 13.67 -14.54
CA ASP A 95 -9.25 14.24 -15.90
C ASP A 95 -8.34 13.44 -16.86
N GLY A 96 -7.78 12.32 -16.40
CA GLY A 96 -7.00 11.40 -17.24
C GLY A 96 -5.53 11.80 -17.47
N ARG A 97 -5.04 12.87 -16.84
CA ARG A 97 -3.60 13.21 -16.89
C ARG A 97 -2.75 12.17 -16.13
N PRO A 98 -1.41 12.15 -16.33
CA PRO A 98 -0.54 11.19 -15.67
C PRO A 98 -0.76 11.12 -14.16
N ALA A 99 -0.76 9.90 -13.62
CA ALA A 99 -1.01 9.67 -12.21
C ALA A 99 0.04 10.36 -11.33
N LEU A 100 -0.39 10.85 -10.17
CA LEU A 100 0.49 11.38 -9.15
C LEU A 100 1.19 10.21 -8.45
N HIS A 101 2.52 10.17 -8.55
CA HIS A 101 3.35 9.22 -7.83
C HIS A 101 3.67 9.76 -6.44
N LEU A 102 3.39 8.95 -5.43
CA LEU A 102 3.61 9.27 -4.03
C LEU A 102 4.67 8.34 -3.47
N THR A 103 5.70 8.92 -2.87
CA THR A 103 6.79 8.20 -2.21
C THR A 103 6.74 8.44 -0.71
N ASP A 104 7.07 7.41 0.06
CA ASP A 104 7.26 7.45 1.50
C ASP A 104 6.06 8.01 2.30
N GLN A 105 4.85 7.79 1.77
CA GLN A 105 3.64 8.26 2.44
C GLN A 105 3.29 7.38 3.62
N LEU A 106 2.90 8.00 4.72
CA LEU A 106 2.38 7.30 5.89
C LEU A 106 0.89 7.01 5.67
N VAL A 107 0.54 5.73 5.69
CA VAL A 107 -0.82 5.24 5.50
C VAL A 107 -1.24 4.43 6.74
N PRO A 108 -2.40 4.70 7.35
CA PRO A 108 -2.88 3.90 8.47
C PRO A 108 -2.98 2.41 8.14
N ALA A 109 -2.62 1.53 9.10
CA ALA A 109 -2.64 0.08 8.89
C ALA A 109 -4.00 -0.45 8.41
N TYR A 110 -5.12 0.10 8.89
CA TYR A 110 -6.47 -0.28 8.48
C TYR A 110 -6.77 0.04 7.00
N ALA A 111 -6.05 0.99 6.40
CA ALA A 111 -6.19 1.36 5.00
C ALA A 111 -5.29 0.51 4.08
N LEU A 112 -4.55 -0.44 4.63
CA LEU A 112 -3.63 -1.30 3.90
C LEU A 112 -4.12 -2.76 3.92
N ARG A 113 -3.97 -3.46 2.79
CA ARG A 113 -4.18 -4.91 2.69
C ARG A 113 -3.01 -5.59 2.01
N PRO A 114 -2.60 -6.80 2.39
CA PRO A 114 -1.65 -7.57 1.64
C PRO A 114 -2.13 -7.76 0.19
N ARG A 115 -1.22 -7.56 -0.77
CA ARG A 115 -1.45 -7.88 -2.17
C ARG A 115 -0.55 -9.05 -2.52
N LYS A 116 -1.10 -10.15 -3.04
CA LYS A 116 -0.29 -11.29 -3.49
C LYS A 116 0.73 -10.77 -4.51
N SER A 117 2.02 -10.94 -4.23
CA SER A 117 3.04 -10.77 -5.25
C SER A 117 2.85 -11.89 -6.27
N THR A 118 2.53 -11.57 -7.52
CA THR A 118 2.74 -12.55 -8.59
C THR A 118 4.25 -12.84 -8.59
N PRO A 119 4.69 -14.10 -8.41
CA PRO A 119 6.11 -14.40 -8.49
C PRO A 119 6.59 -13.93 -9.86
N ARG A 120 7.54 -12.99 -9.89
CA ARG A 120 8.24 -12.68 -11.14
C ARG A 120 8.92 -13.99 -11.54
N ARG A 121 8.53 -14.60 -12.67
CA ARG A 121 9.24 -15.76 -13.23
C ARG A 121 10.72 -15.37 -13.32
N ARG A 122 11.54 -15.89 -12.42
CA ARG A 122 12.99 -15.73 -12.46
C ARG A 122 13.45 -16.78 -13.47
N GLY A 123 13.74 -16.35 -14.70
CA GLY A 123 14.38 -17.21 -15.71
C GLY A 123 13.71 -17.23 -17.07
N GLU A 124 13.47 -16.08 -17.68
CA GLU A 124 13.41 -16.02 -19.15
C GLU A 124 14.57 -15.11 -19.58
N SER A 125 15.77 -15.70 -19.54
CA SER A 125 16.89 -15.17 -20.30
C SER A 125 16.54 -15.37 -21.78
N PRO A 126 16.73 -14.37 -22.66
CA PRO A 126 16.63 -14.62 -24.09
C PRO A 126 17.69 -15.68 -24.43
N GLU A 127 17.26 -16.79 -25.04
CA GLU A 127 18.19 -17.81 -25.49
C GLU A 127 19.22 -17.17 -26.43
N PRO A 128 20.53 -17.44 -26.27
CA PRO A 128 21.51 -16.98 -27.23
C PRO A 128 21.21 -17.66 -28.56
N GLY A 129 20.85 -16.85 -29.55
CA GLY A 129 20.57 -17.29 -30.90
C GLY A 129 21.66 -18.21 -31.42
N GLU A 130 21.23 -19.37 -31.90
CA GLU A 130 22.01 -20.36 -32.61
C GLU A 130 22.75 -19.70 -33.78
N SER A 131 24.04 -19.43 -33.60
CA SER A 131 24.96 -19.13 -34.69
C SER A 131 24.97 -20.31 -35.66
N ARG A 132 24.37 -20.14 -36.84
CA ARG A 132 24.64 -20.99 -37.98
C ARG A 132 25.70 -20.32 -38.85
N GLY A 133 26.80 -21.04 -39.04
CA GLY A 133 27.79 -20.77 -40.08
C GLY A 133 27.33 -21.21 -41.45
#